data_AF-A0A9X1ZCE8-F1
#
_entry.id   AF-A0A9X1ZCE8-F1
#
_cell.length_a   1.000
_cell.length_b   1.000
_cell.length_c   1.000
_cell.angle_alpha   90.00
_cell.angle_beta   90.00
_cell.angle_gamma   90.00
#
_symmetry.space_group_name_H-M   'P 1'
#
loop_
_entity.id
_entity.type
_entity.pdbx_description
1 polymer ?
#
loop_
_entity_poly.entity_id
_entity_poly.type
_entity_poly.pdbx_seq_one_letter_code
_entity_poly.pdbx_strand_id
1 'polypeptide(L)'
;MVDRYLDVLGQINLDELHIQQAFDYYRNRFRESLTAQKFVGNNCSIDVELRDSTAIGYCDRTMGCNIPKPKTAEGAAIRGSLQRVGLVRATGHELFRGCVVFPTFHDNGTVISAVGYRIGRVRSGDKPVVYWRRPEPKAFVDAGMAFAKELAHGQAYH
;
A
#
# COMPACT_ATOMS: atom_id res chain seq x y z
N MET A 1 -26.22 5.40 -15.77
CA MET A 1 -25.67 4.07 -15.40
C MET A 1 -24.23 3.87 -15.92
N VAL A 2 -23.84 4.51 -17.03
CA VAL A 2 -22.49 4.42 -17.62
C VAL A 2 -21.41 5.18 -16.82
N ASP A 3 -21.73 6.37 -16.29
CA ASP A 3 -20.74 7.21 -15.58
C ASP A 3 -20.13 6.52 -14.34
N ARG A 4 -20.96 5.83 -13.57
CA ARG A 4 -20.55 5.16 -12.33
C ARG A 4 -19.54 4.02 -12.59
N TYR A 5 -19.58 3.41 -13.78
CA TYR A 5 -18.64 2.35 -14.16
C TYR A 5 -17.27 2.92 -14.56
N LEU A 6 -17.28 4.04 -15.31
CA LEU A 6 -16.06 4.76 -15.68
C LEU A 6 -15.36 5.34 -14.44
N ASP A 7 -16.11 5.83 -13.46
CA ASP A 7 -15.56 6.31 -12.18
C ASP A 7 -14.86 5.20 -11.40
N VAL A 8 -15.46 4.00 -11.34
CA VAL A 8 -14.85 2.84 -10.66
C VAL A 8 -13.58 2.39 -11.38
N LEU A 9 -13.61 2.28 -12.71
CA LEU A 9 -12.42 1.94 -13.50
C LEU A 9 -11.32 3.00 -13.36
N GLY A 10 -11.69 4.29 -13.41
CA GLY A 10 -10.77 5.40 -13.18
C GLY A 10 -10.14 5.33 -11.80
N GLN A 11 -10.92 4.99 -10.77
CA GLN A 11 -10.42 4.87 -9.41
C GLN A 11 -9.47 3.68 -9.23
N ILE A 12 -9.78 2.53 -9.83
CA ILE A 12 -8.92 1.34 -9.81
C ILE A 12 -7.57 1.64 -10.48
N ASN A 13 -7.58 2.33 -11.62
CA ASN A 13 -6.36 2.72 -12.32
C ASN A 13 -5.50 3.69 -11.50
N LEU A 14 -6.11 4.64 -10.79
CA LEU A 14 -5.37 5.55 -9.90
C LEU A 14 -4.80 4.82 -8.69
N ASP A 15 -5.54 3.87 -8.12
CA ASP A 15 -5.06 3.07 -6.99
C ASP A 15 -3.86 2.21 -7.40
N GLU A 16 -3.88 1.60 -8.59
CA GLU A 16 -2.74 0.89 -9.15
C GLU A 16 -1.53 1.80 -9.39
N LEU A 17 -1.75 2.98 -9.97
CA LEU A 17 -0.70 3.96 -10.19
C LEU A 17 -0.01 4.37 -8.87
N HIS A 18 -0.78 4.68 -7.83
CA HIS A 18 -0.20 5.09 -6.55
C HIS A 18 0.47 3.93 -5.80
N ILE A 19 -0.03 2.69 -5.94
CA ILE A 19 0.68 1.50 -5.44
C ILE A 19 2.06 1.42 -6.10
N GLN A 20 2.13 1.51 -7.42
CA GLN A 20 3.39 1.42 -8.16
C GLN A 20 4.36 2.52 -7.72
N GLN A 21 3.89 3.77 -7.65
CA GLN A 21 4.69 4.90 -7.18
C GLN A 21 5.22 4.71 -5.75
N ALA A 22 4.41 4.15 -4.85
CA ALA A 22 4.85 3.89 -3.47
C ALA A 22 5.99 2.86 -3.42
N PHE A 23 5.88 1.76 -4.16
CA PHE A 23 6.93 0.73 -4.21
C PHE A 23 8.19 1.22 -4.94
N ASP A 24 8.06 2.01 -6.00
CA ASP A 24 9.20 2.65 -6.66
C ASP A 24 9.92 3.63 -5.73
N TYR A 25 9.14 4.41 -4.95
CA TYR A 25 9.69 5.27 -3.92
C TYR A 25 10.50 4.47 -2.90
N TYR A 26 9.94 3.38 -2.37
CA TYR A 26 10.65 2.49 -1.44
C TYR A 26 11.93 1.93 -2.05
N ARG A 27 11.90 1.50 -3.31
CA ARG A 27 13.07 1.00 -4.02
C ARG A 27 14.19 2.03 -4.10
N ASN A 28 13.85 3.28 -4.39
CA ASN A 28 14.81 4.38 -4.43
C ASN A 28 15.40 4.64 -3.03
N ARG A 29 14.56 4.69 -1.98
CA ARG A 29 15.04 4.84 -0.59
C ARG A 29 15.96 3.70 -0.14
N PHE A 30 15.74 2.47 -0.62
CA PHE A 30 16.62 1.35 -0.32
C PHE A 30 18.00 1.50 -0.95
N ARG A 31 18.06 1.91 -2.23
CA ARG A 31 19.32 2.14 -2.95
C ARG A 31 20.20 3.21 -2.29
N GLU A 32 19.57 4.19 -1.67
CA GLU A 32 20.27 5.28 -0.95
C GLU A 32 20.63 4.93 0.50
N SER A 33 20.14 3.80 1.04
CA SER A 33 20.32 3.46 2.46
C SER A 33 21.27 2.29 2.66
N LEU A 34 22.53 2.61 2.95
CA LEU A 34 23.52 1.60 3.34
C LEU A 34 23.10 0.80 4.58
N THR A 35 22.40 1.44 5.52
CA THR A 35 21.85 0.78 6.71
C THR A 35 20.82 -0.29 6.34
N ALA A 36 19.91 0.00 5.41
CA ALA A 36 18.92 -0.96 4.95
C ALA A 36 19.57 -2.12 4.18
N GLN A 37 20.54 -1.83 3.30
CA GLN A 37 21.27 -2.84 2.55
C GLN A 37 22.04 -3.79 3.46
N LYS A 38 22.76 -3.25 4.47
CA LYS A 38 23.45 -4.06 5.49
C LYS A 38 22.48 -4.91 6.31
N PHE A 39 21.31 -4.36 6.65
CA PHE A 39 20.28 -5.12 7.38
C PHE A 39 19.82 -6.34 6.58
N VAL A 40 19.57 -6.19 5.27
CA VAL A 40 19.18 -7.32 4.41
C VAL A 40 20.27 -8.38 4.35
N GLY A 41 21.53 -7.98 4.12
CA GLY A 41 22.65 -8.92 4.01
C GLY A 41 22.91 -9.73 5.30
N ASN A 42 22.73 -9.10 6.46
CA ASN A 42 23.09 -9.69 7.76
C ASN A 42 21.94 -10.41 8.47
N ASN A 43 20.68 -10.23 8.03
CA ASN A 43 19.53 -10.75 8.77
C ASN A 43 19.15 -12.16 8.30
N CYS A 44 19.52 -13.16 9.11
CA CYS A 44 19.23 -14.58 8.87
C CYS A 44 17.73 -14.92 8.74
N SER A 45 16.83 -14.08 9.26
CA SER A 45 15.38 -14.30 9.22
C SER A 45 14.74 -13.93 7.88
N ILE A 46 15.48 -13.28 6.98
CA ILE A 46 15.03 -12.98 5.62
C ILE A 46 15.49 -14.12 4.72
N ASP A 47 14.57 -14.76 4.00
CA ASP A 47 14.88 -15.85 3.08
C ASP A 47 15.90 -15.42 2.02
N VAL A 48 16.76 -16.35 1.61
CA VAL A 48 17.86 -16.08 0.66
C VAL A 48 17.31 -15.51 -0.66
N GLU A 49 16.23 -16.10 -1.19
CA GLU A 49 15.57 -15.64 -2.41
C GLU A 49 15.09 -14.18 -2.32
N LEU A 50 14.66 -13.74 -1.14
CA LEU A 50 14.25 -12.36 -0.92
C LEU A 50 15.46 -11.41 -0.89
N ARG A 51 16.60 -11.84 -0.35
CA ARG A 51 17.82 -11.03 -0.30
C ARG A 51 18.40 -10.76 -1.68
N ASP A 52 18.21 -11.69 -2.61
CA ASP A 52 18.68 -11.57 -3.99
C ASP A 52 17.68 -10.83 -4.90
N SER A 53 16.51 -10.45 -4.37
CA SER A 53 15.52 -9.68 -5.12
C SER A 53 16.06 -8.32 -5.55
N THR A 54 15.75 -7.92 -6.78
CA THR A 54 16.12 -6.58 -7.29
C THR A 54 15.08 -5.51 -6.96
N ALA A 55 13.92 -5.91 -6.43
CA ALA A 55 12.78 -5.05 -6.15
C ALA A 55 12.68 -4.63 -4.67
N ILE A 56 13.73 -4.86 -3.89
CA ILE A 56 13.76 -4.51 -2.46
C ILE A 56 13.57 -3.00 -2.28
N GLY A 57 12.66 -2.66 -1.37
CA GLY A 57 12.38 -1.29 -0.97
C GLY A 57 12.69 -1.02 0.51
N TYR A 58 12.70 0.25 0.88
CA TYR A 58 12.84 0.70 2.25
C TYR A 58 11.83 1.81 2.55
N CYS A 59 10.92 1.56 3.48
CA CYS A 59 9.96 2.55 3.96
C CYS A 59 10.61 3.34 5.11
N ASP A 60 11.34 4.39 4.76
CA ASP A 60 12.10 5.23 5.68
C ASP A 60 11.30 6.41 6.25
N ARG A 61 9.97 6.36 6.11
CA ARG A 61 9.00 7.32 6.68
C ARG A 61 8.92 8.67 5.97
N THR A 62 9.50 8.77 4.77
CA THR A 62 9.60 10.03 4.04
C THR A 62 8.61 10.15 2.88
N MET A 63 8.00 9.04 2.42
CA MET A 63 7.05 9.07 1.29
C MET A 63 5.89 10.03 1.59
N GLY A 64 5.30 9.93 2.78
CA GLY A 64 4.16 10.77 3.18
C GLY A 64 4.46 12.28 3.21
N CYS A 65 5.73 12.65 3.40
CA CYS A 65 6.20 14.04 3.38
C CYS A 65 6.42 14.57 1.96
N ASN A 66 6.61 13.68 0.98
CA ASN A 66 6.81 14.03 -0.42
C ASN A 66 5.52 14.05 -1.24
N ILE A 67 4.40 13.57 -0.68
CA ILE A 67 3.07 13.74 -1.26
C ILE A 67 2.60 15.19 -1.03
N PRO A 68 1.92 15.83 -2.02
CA PRO A 68 1.33 17.15 -1.85
C PRO A 68 0.49 17.30 -0.56
N LYS A 69 0.30 18.57 -0.17
CA LYS A 69 -0.38 18.91 1.09
C LYS A 69 -1.79 18.29 1.11
N PRO A 70 -2.26 17.75 2.26
CA PRO A 70 -3.58 17.12 2.34
C PRO A 70 -4.77 18.02 1.95
N LYS A 71 -4.59 19.34 1.99
CA LYS A 71 -5.61 20.33 1.63
C LYS A 71 -5.73 20.57 0.12
N THR A 72 -4.80 20.06 -0.70
CA THR A 72 -4.91 20.13 -2.16
C THR A 72 -5.70 18.92 -2.66
N ALA A 73 -6.43 19.08 -3.77
CA ALA A 73 -7.20 18.00 -4.37
C ALA A 73 -6.31 16.79 -4.71
N GLU A 74 -5.15 17.05 -5.31
CA GLU A 74 -4.14 16.03 -5.64
C GLU A 74 -3.61 15.32 -4.39
N GLY A 75 -3.21 16.05 -3.35
CA GLY A 75 -2.68 15.48 -2.12
C GLY A 75 -3.73 14.64 -1.38
N ALA A 76 -4.98 15.08 -1.36
CA ALA A 76 -6.10 14.32 -0.82
C ALA A 76 -6.36 13.03 -1.63
N ALA A 77 -6.33 13.12 -2.96
CA ALA A 77 -6.55 11.97 -3.85
C ALA A 77 -5.49 10.87 -3.67
N ILE A 78 -4.20 11.23 -3.67
CA ILE A 78 -3.09 10.28 -3.48
C ILE A 78 -3.18 9.62 -2.10
N ARG A 79 -3.40 10.41 -1.04
CA ARG A 79 -3.50 9.88 0.33
C ARG A 79 -4.71 8.97 0.50
N GLY A 80 -5.87 9.37 -0.04
CA GLY A 80 -7.08 8.56 -0.02
C GLY A 80 -6.89 7.23 -0.77
N SER A 81 -6.20 7.26 -1.91
CA SER A 81 -5.83 6.08 -2.66
C SER A 81 -4.93 5.13 -1.88
N LEU A 82 -3.81 5.64 -1.35
CA LEU A 82 -2.89 4.84 -0.51
C LEU A 82 -3.55 4.31 0.76
N GLN A 83 -4.55 5.01 1.30
CA GLN A 83 -5.36 4.55 2.42
C GLN A 83 -6.31 3.42 2.02
N ARG A 84 -7.04 3.56 0.91
CA ARG A 84 -7.94 2.51 0.39
C ARG A 84 -7.19 1.22 0.11
N VAL A 85 -6.01 1.31 -0.48
CA VAL A 85 -5.18 0.13 -0.78
C VAL A 85 -4.43 -0.40 0.45
N GLY A 86 -4.48 0.31 1.59
CA GLY A 86 -3.91 -0.13 2.87
C GLY A 86 -2.41 0.11 3.04
N LEU A 87 -1.76 0.84 2.14
CA LEU A 87 -0.33 1.22 2.27
C LEU A 87 -0.12 2.39 3.22
N VAL A 88 -1.16 3.22 3.44
CA VAL A 88 -1.20 4.26 4.46
C VAL A 88 -2.35 3.96 5.42
N ARG A 89 -2.11 4.10 6.73
CA ARG A 89 -3.12 3.88 7.77
C ARG A 89 -4.08 5.07 7.85
N ALA A 90 -5.22 4.88 8.50
CA ALA A 90 -6.15 5.98 8.81
C ALA A 90 -5.48 7.14 9.57
N THR A 91 -4.46 6.84 10.38
CA THR A 91 -3.66 7.84 11.10
C THR A 91 -2.69 8.64 10.22
N GLY A 92 -2.61 8.32 8.92
CA GLY A 92 -1.68 8.94 7.96
C GLY A 92 -0.26 8.35 7.96
N HIS A 93 0.02 7.38 8.83
CA HIS A 93 1.31 6.68 8.85
C HIS A 93 1.37 5.60 7.77
N GLU A 94 2.51 5.48 7.12
CA GLU A 94 2.83 4.37 6.22
C GLU A 94 2.73 3.03 6.95
N LEU A 95 2.18 2.01 6.29
CA LEU A 95 2.01 0.67 6.85
C LEU A 95 3.37 0.05 7.23
N PHE A 96 4.34 0.18 6.33
CA PHE A 96 5.69 -0.39 6.42
C PHE A 96 6.69 0.50 7.14
N ARG A 97 6.24 1.49 7.91
CA ARG A 97 7.09 2.47 8.59
C ARG A 97 8.31 1.83 9.27
N GLY A 98 9.52 2.08 8.74
CA GLY A 98 10.78 1.57 9.25
C GLY A 98 11.13 0.13 8.83
N CYS A 99 10.50 -0.41 7.79
CA CYS A 99 10.78 -1.76 7.28
C CYS A 99 11.54 -1.72 5.95
N VAL A 100 12.44 -2.69 5.75
CA VAL A 100 12.78 -3.14 4.39
C VAL A 100 11.60 -3.94 3.84
N VAL A 101 11.25 -3.74 2.58
CA VAL A 101 10.02 -4.23 1.97
C VAL A 101 10.35 -5.07 0.75
N PHE A 102 9.75 -6.25 0.67
CA PHE A 102 9.90 -7.20 -0.42
C PHE A 102 8.54 -7.38 -1.10
N PRO A 103 8.30 -6.71 -2.25
CA PRO A 103 7.08 -6.88 -3.02
C PRO A 103 7.07 -8.23 -3.76
N THR A 104 5.88 -8.80 -3.90
CA THR A 104 5.56 -9.91 -4.79
C THR A 104 4.75 -9.35 -5.95
N PHE A 105 5.12 -9.74 -7.16
CA PHE A 105 4.49 -9.30 -8.39
C PHE A 105 3.72 -10.44 -9.04
N HIS A 106 2.65 -10.09 -9.76
CA HIS A 106 2.06 -10.95 -10.77
C HIS A 106 2.86 -10.85 -12.08
N ASP A 107 2.63 -11.78 -13.01
CA ASP A 107 3.36 -11.87 -14.29
C ASP A 107 3.29 -10.60 -15.16
N ASN A 108 2.26 -9.79 -14.98
CA ASN A 108 2.06 -8.53 -15.68
C ASN A 108 2.79 -7.33 -15.02
N GLY A 109 3.60 -7.58 -13.98
CA GLY A 109 4.32 -6.55 -13.23
C GLY A 109 3.50 -5.87 -12.13
N THR A 110 2.25 -6.27 -11.93
CA THR A 110 1.39 -5.71 -10.87
C THR A 110 1.84 -6.19 -9.48
N VAL A 111 1.99 -5.29 -8.51
CA VAL A 111 2.25 -5.67 -7.10
C VAL A 111 0.98 -6.28 -6.47
N ILE A 112 1.09 -7.51 -5.98
CA ILE A 112 -0.03 -8.27 -5.37
C ILE A 112 0.09 -8.43 -3.85
N SER A 113 1.31 -8.42 -3.33
CA SER A 113 1.57 -8.45 -1.89
C SER A 113 2.95 -7.88 -1.59
N ALA A 114 3.21 -7.63 -0.31
CA ALA A 114 4.54 -7.32 0.16
C ALA A 114 4.74 -7.79 1.61
N VAL A 115 5.95 -8.22 1.92
CA VAL A 115 6.39 -8.49 3.30
C VAL A 115 7.44 -7.47 3.70
N GLY A 116 7.35 -6.96 4.92
CA GLY A 116 8.23 -5.93 5.44
C GLY A 116 8.90 -6.36 6.74
N TYR A 117 10.23 -6.31 6.79
CA TYR A 117 11.02 -6.61 7.99
C TYR A 117 11.49 -5.32 8.63
N ARG A 118 11.11 -5.11 9.89
CA ARG A 118 11.42 -3.88 10.61
C ARG A 118 12.92 -3.78 10.92
N ILE A 119 13.52 -2.64 10.61
CA ILE A 119 14.89 -2.32 10.99
C ILE A 119 14.92 -1.79 12.42
N GLY A 120 15.87 -2.28 13.21
CA GLY A 120 16.19 -1.77 14.54
C GLY A 120 15.30 -2.35 15.65
N ARG A 121 15.31 -1.69 16.81
CA ARG A 121 14.65 -2.18 18.02
C ARG A 121 13.13 -2.15 17.86
N VAL A 122 12.52 -3.32 17.84
CA VAL A 122 11.07 -3.51 17.91
C VAL A 122 10.62 -3.20 19.33
N ARG A 123 9.71 -2.23 19.49
CA ARG A 123 9.15 -1.86 20.80
C ARG A 123 8.05 -2.86 21.19
N SER A 124 7.70 -2.90 22.47
CA SER A 124 6.57 -3.69 22.94
C SER A 124 5.30 -3.31 22.15
N GLY A 125 4.68 -4.29 21.48
CA GLY A 125 3.51 -4.10 20.63
C GLY A 125 3.79 -3.85 19.14
N ASP A 126 5.03 -3.59 18.73
CA ASP A 126 5.38 -3.53 17.31
C ASP A 126 5.54 -4.94 16.73
N LYS A 127 5.07 -5.14 15.49
CA LYS A 127 5.33 -6.39 14.76
C LYS A 127 6.70 -6.32 14.08
N PRO A 128 7.58 -7.32 14.26
CA PRO A 128 8.87 -7.38 13.57
C PRO A 128 8.70 -7.59 12.05
N VAL A 129 7.64 -8.30 11.66
CA VAL A 129 7.26 -8.53 10.27
C VAL A 129 5.88 -7.98 10.02
N VAL A 130 5.74 -7.23 8.94
CA VAL A 130 4.50 -6.60 8.48
C VAL A 130 4.13 -7.22 7.14
N TYR A 131 2.85 -7.52 6.94
CA TYR A 131 2.35 -8.07 5.69
C TYR A 131 1.35 -7.11 5.08
N TRP A 132 1.37 -7.02 3.76
CA TRP A 132 0.39 -6.33 2.96
C TRP A 132 -0.04 -7.25 1.83
N ARG A 133 -1.34 -7.31 1.58
CA ARG A 133 -1.92 -7.95 0.41
C ARG A 133 -2.77 -6.90 -0.29
N ARG A 134 -2.62 -6.78 -1.61
CA ARG A 134 -3.43 -5.88 -2.42
C ARG A 134 -4.91 -6.23 -2.16
N PRO A 135 -5.76 -5.26 -1.79
CA PRO A 135 -7.16 -5.54 -1.61
C PRO A 135 -7.78 -5.94 -2.96
N GLU A 136 -8.60 -6.98 -2.94
CA GLU A 136 -9.36 -7.41 -4.11
C GLU A 136 -10.24 -6.27 -4.61
N PRO A 137 -10.34 -6.02 -5.93
CA PRO A 137 -11.25 -5.02 -6.47
C PRO A 137 -12.71 -5.22 -6.00
N LYS A 138 -13.11 -6.48 -5.71
CA LYS A 138 -14.44 -6.83 -5.20
C LYS A 138 -14.69 -6.46 -3.73
N ALA A 139 -13.66 -6.25 -2.91
CA ALA A 139 -13.85 -5.78 -1.54
C ALA A 139 -14.55 -4.41 -1.48
N PHE A 140 -14.47 -3.64 -2.56
CA PHE A 140 -15.17 -2.37 -2.73
C PHE A 140 -16.60 -2.52 -3.29
N VAL A 141 -16.88 -3.63 -3.99
CA VAL A 141 -18.23 -3.94 -4.50
C VAL A 141 -19.16 -4.29 -3.34
N ASP A 142 -18.71 -5.06 -2.36
CA ASP A 142 -19.57 -5.48 -1.24
C ASP A 142 -20.04 -4.31 -0.37
N ALA A 143 -19.18 -3.31 -0.13
CA ALA A 143 -19.55 -2.08 0.57
C ALA A 143 -20.58 -1.24 -0.21
N GLY A 144 -20.43 -1.15 -1.54
CA GLY A 144 -21.39 -0.46 -2.40
C GLY A 144 -22.73 -1.21 -2.57
N MET A 145 -22.68 -2.53 -2.63
CA MET A 145 -23.85 -3.40 -2.78
C MET A 145 -24.66 -3.55 -1.49
N ALA A 146 -24.02 -3.48 -0.31
CA ALA A 146 -24.71 -3.41 0.98
C ALA A 146 -25.58 -2.13 1.08
N PHE A 147 -25.05 -0.99 0.63
CA PHE A 147 -25.77 0.29 0.58
C PHE A 147 -26.93 0.28 -0.43
N ALA A 148 -26.75 -0.36 -1.59
CA ALA A 148 -27.81 -0.51 -2.59
C ALA A 148 -28.97 -1.41 -2.12
N LYS A 149 -28.67 -2.44 -1.31
CA LYS A 149 -29.71 -3.29 -0.69
C LYS A 149 -30.54 -2.55 0.35
N GLU A 150 -29.94 -1.66 1.15
CA GLU A 150 -30.69 -0.82 2.09
C GLU A 150 -31.63 0.16 1.38
N LEU A 151 -31.20 0.77 0.26
CA LEU A 151 -32.05 1.66 -0.54
C LEU A 151 -33.21 0.91 -1.22
N ALA A 152 -32.99 -0.32 -1.67
CA ALA A 152 -34.04 -1.15 -2.26
C ALA A 152 -35.08 -1.63 -1.22
N HIS A 153 -34.71 -1.78 0.05
CA HIS A 153 -35.65 -2.11 1.13
C HIS A 153 -36.38 -0.88 1.69
N GLY A 154 -35.84 0.33 1.52
CA GLY A 154 -36.47 1.59 1.91
C GLY A 154 -37.57 2.08 0.95
N GLN A 155 -37.73 1.48 -0.24
CA GLN A 155 -38.78 1.87 -1.22
C GLN A 155 -40.00 0.93 -1.23
N ALA A 156 -40.13 0.02 -0.25
CA ALA A 156 -41.30 -0.86 -0.11
C ALA A 156 -42.36 -0.33 0.88
N TYR A 157 -42.14 0.84 1.48
CA TYR A 157 -43.15 1.56 2.26
C TYR A 157 -43.10 3.02 1.86
N HIS A 158 -43.94 3.42 0.91
CA HIS A 158 -44.73 4.66 0.88
C HIS A 158 -45.59 4.68 -0.39
#